data_AF-A0A7W7HUH7-F1
#
_entry.id   AF-A0A7W7HUH7-F1
#
_cell.length_a   1.000
_cell.length_b   1.000
_cell.length_c   1.000
_cell.angle_alpha   90.00
_cell.angle_beta   90.00
_cell.angle_gamma   90.00
#
_symmetry.space_group_name_H-M   'P 1'
#
loop_
_entity.id
_entity.type
_entity.pdbx_description
1 polymer ?
#
loop_
_entity_poly.entity_id
_entity_poly.type
_entity_poly.pdbx_seq_one_letter_code
_entity_poly.pdbx_strand_id
1 'polypeptide(L)'
;MNHSHPFRRLGALALIAVAALTLTSACSDDKADAPAGNAAAAAPGGPEPKTIEAAKTAAQTVFDRFSGGDFAGAWEGYTAAGKKAISKDDYVKLNTACSRKGLAIQLTSARMDGADRAIVIAKQLVAAQSYTMVYEGDAWKLEPAKEGLALYAQGADKAIAAQKKAGTCANA
;
A
#
# COMPACT_ATOMS: atom_id res chain seq x y z
N MET A 1 -11.48 -4.83 49.42
CA MET A 1 -10.59 -5.63 50.29
C MET A 1 -10.80 -7.10 49.99
N ASN A 2 -9.70 -7.74 49.61
CA ASN A 2 -9.43 -9.15 49.34
C ASN A 2 -10.47 -10.21 49.76
N HIS A 3 -10.79 -11.08 48.80
CA HIS A 3 -11.17 -12.47 49.07
C HIS A 3 -10.09 -13.39 48.49
N SER A 4 -9.18 -13.78 49.38
CA SER A 4 -8.50 -15.07 49.55
C SER A 4 -8.40 -16.05 48.36
N HIS A 5 -7.17 -16.28 47.88
CA HIS A 5 -6.65 -17.62 47.50
C HIS A 5 -6.27 -18.38 48.80
N PRO A 6 -6.00 -19.72 48.87
CA PRO A 6 -5.52 -20.64 47.81
C PRO A 6 -6.00 -22.11 47.90
N PHE A 7 -5.91 -22.93 46.84
CA PHE A 7 -5.62 -24.37 46.98
C PHE A 7 -4.95 -24.95 45.72
N ARG A 8 -3.70 -25.40 45.90
CA ARG A 8 -2.92 -26.33 45.06
C ARG A 8 -3.65 -27.68 44.93
N ARG A 9 -3.69 -28.30 43.74
CA ARG A 9 -3.50 -29.75 43.56
C ARG A 9 -2.91 -30.08 42.18
N LEU A 10 -1.81 -30.83 42.22
CA LEU A 10 -1.20 -31.58 41.13
C LEU A 10 -2.05 -32.83 40.83
N GLY A 11 -2.13 -33.22 39.56
CA GLY A 11 -2.56 -34.55 39.08
C GLY A 11 -2.27 -34.63 37.58
N ALA A 12 -1.15 -35.23 37.15
CA ALA A 12 -0.92 -36.67 36.96
C ALA A 12 -1.69 -37.27 35.75
N LEU A 13 -0.96 -37.37 34.64
CA LEU A 13 -0.81 -38.53 33.73
C LEU A 13 -2.01 -39.47 33.51
N ALA A 14 -2.43 -39.58 32.25
CA ALA A 14 -2.90 -40.85 31.67
C ALA A 14 -2.44 -40.96 30.21
N LEU A 15 -1.56 -41.94 29.97
CA LEU A 15 -1.12 -42.45 28.67
C LEU A 15 -2.25 -43.29 28.04
N ILE A 16 -2.51 -43.13 26.74
CA ILE A 16 -3.05 -44.22 25.89
C ILE A 16 -2.20 -44.32 24.62
N ALA A 17 -1.77 -45.56 24.39
CA ALA A 17 -0.84 -46.03 23.39
C ALA A 17 -1.57 -46.51 22.11
N VAL A 18 -0.94 -46.21 20.96
CA VAL A 18 -0.59 -47.09 19.83
C VAL A 18 -1.70 -47.63 18.88
N ALA A 19 -1.55 -47.29 17.60
CA ALA A 19 -1.51 -48.22 16.45
C ALA A 19 -0.80 -47.50 15.27
N ALA A 20 0.48 -47.76 15.01
CA ALA A 20 0.99 -48.74 14.03
C ALA A 20 0.46 -48.50 12.59
N LEU A 21 1.21 -47.79 11.73
CA LEU A 21 2.28 -48.28 10.81
C LEU A 21 1.76 -48.37 9.36
N THR A 22 2.20 -47.46 8.48
CA THR A 22 2.58 -47.83 7.10
C THR A 22 3.88 -47.11 6.75
N LEU A 23 4.94 -47.90 6.59
CA LEU A 23 6.21 -47.48 6.00
C LEU A 23 6.03 -47.43 4.48
N THR A 24 6.45 -46.34 3.85
CA THR A 24 7.11 -46.42 2.55
C THR A 24 8.42 -45.64 2.63
N SER A 25 9.49 -46.32 2.25
CA SER A 25 10.87 -45.96 2.43
C SER A 25 11.41 -45.11 1.27
N ALA A 26 12.27 -44.17 1.67
CA ALA A 26 13.52 -43.76 1.00
C ALA A 26 13.43 -42.95 -0.31
N CYS A 27 13.74 -41.65 -0.19
CA CYS A 27 14.98 -41.09 -0.73
C CYS A 27 15.52 -40.07 0.28
N SER A 28 16.70 -40.34 0.85
CA SER A 28 17.48 -39.38 1.61
C SER A 28 18.26 -38.49 0.63
N ASP A 29 18.20 -37.17 0.80
CA ASP A 29 19.42 -36.36 0.82
C ASP A 29 19.17 -35.01 1.51
N ASP A 30 20.22 -34.59 2.20
CA ASP A 30 20.34 -33.57 3.24
C ASP A 30 20.14 -32.11 2.78
N LYS A 31 19.69 -31.28 3.74
CA LYS A 31 19.92 -29.82 3.87
C LYS A 31 19.28 -28.87 2.83
N ALA A 32 18.20 -28.20 3.26
CA ALA A 32 18.19 -26.75 3.48
C ALA A 32 16.84 -26.35 4.10
N ASP A 33 16.90 -25.66 5.25
CA ASP A 33 15.84 -24.77 5.71
C ASP A 33 15.53 -23.75 4.60
N ALA A 34 14.57 -24.07 3.74
CA ALA A 34 13.98 -23.09 2.85
C ALA A 34 13.00 -22.26 3.69
N PRO A 35 13.17 -20.93 3.79
CA PRO A 35 12.18 -20.11 4.48
C PRO A 35 10.84 -20.31 3.77
N ALA A 36 9.75 -20.40 4.54
CA ALA A 36 8.40 -20.31 4.02
C ALA A 36 8.26 -18.98 3.28
N GLY A 37 8.55 -19.01 1.98
CA GLY A 37 8.37 -17.88 1.10
C GLY A 37 6.88 -17.61 1.03
N ASN A 38 6.45 -16.46 1.53
CA ASN A 38 5.19 -15.86 1.14
C ASN A 38 5.23 -15.69 -0.38
N ALA A 39 4.77 -16.70 -1.11
CA ALA A 39 4.44 -16.57 -2.51
C ALA A 39 3.37 -15.47 -2.58
N ALA A 40 3.77 -14.29 -3.06
CA ALA A 40 2.83 -13.25 -3.42
C ALA A 40 1.81 -13.89 -4.35
N ALA A 41 0.57 -14.01 -3.90
CA ALA A 41 -0.52 -14.48 -4.74
C ALA A 41 -0.51 -13.63 -6.00
N ALA A 42 -0.28 -14.25 -7.16
CA ALA A 42 -0.37 -13.58 -8.44
C ALA A 42 -1.73 -12.88 -8.49
N ALA A 43 -1.71 -11.57 -8.76
CA ALA A 43 -2.95 -10.84 -8.99
C ALA A 43 -3.73 -11.58 -10.08
N PRO A 44 -5.04 -11.84 -9.89
CA PRO A 44 -5.83 -12.54 -10.89
C PRO A 44 -5.71 -11.78 -12.21
N GLY A 45 -5.22 -12.45 -13.25
CA GLY A 45 -4.87 -11.85 -14.56
C GLY A 45 -6.05 -11.43 -15.41
N GLY A 46 -7.08 -10.83 -14.80
CA GLY A 46 -8.26 -10.29 -15.47
C GLY A 46 -8.54 -8.85 -15.02
N PRO A 47 -9.53 -8.19 -15.64
CA PRO A 47 -9.93 -6.84 -15.26
C PRO A 47 -10.22 -6.72 -13.78
N GLU A 48 -9.79 -5.62 -13.16
CA GLU A 48 -10.14 -5.33 -11.78
C GLU A 48 -11.67 -5.16 -11.66
N PRO A 49 -12.31 -5.59 -10.57
CA PRO A 49 -13.74 -5.35 -10.38
C PRO A 49 -14.06 -3.85 -10.31
N LYS A 50 -15.14 -3.41 -10.95
CA LYS A 50 -15.67 -2.03 -10.83
C LYS A 50 -16.45 -1.84 -9.53
N THR A 51 -15.78 -2.04 -8.39
CA THR A 51 -16.37 -1.93 -7.05
C THR A 51 -15.61 -0.94 -6.20
N ILE A 52 -16.27 -0.43 -5.15
CA ILE A 52 -15.65 0.50 -4.21
C ILE A 52 -14.45 -0.10 -3.48
N GLU A 53 -14.46 -1.41 -3.20
CA GLU A 53 -13.37 -2.10 -2.52
C GLU A 53 -12.13 -2.25 -3.43
N ALA A 54 -12.34 -2.48 -4.72
CA ALA A 54 -11.25 -2.48 -5.69
C ALA A 54 -10.64 -1.08 -5.84
N ALA A 55 -11.47 -0.04 -5.93
CA ALA A 55 -10.99 1.36 -5.97
C ALA A 55 -10.17 1.73 -4.72
N LYS A 56 -10.63 1.33 -3.52
CA LYS A 56 -9.90 1.52 -2.26
C LYS A 56 -8.55 0.78 -2.28
N THR A 57 -8.53 -0.48 -2.71
CA THR A 57 -7.30 -1.28 -2.79
C THR A 57 -6.27 -0.65 -3.72
N ALA A 58 -6.71 -0.20 -4.91
CA ALA A 58 -5.85 0.48 -5.86
C ALA A 58 -5.32 1.81 -5.30
N ALA A 59 -6.17 2.63 -4.68
CA ALA A 59 -5.77 3.88 -4.04
C ALA A 59 -4.73 3.65 -2.94
N GLN A 60 -4.98 2.69 -2.03
CA GLN A 60 -4.07 2.36 -0.95
C GLN A 60 -2.73 1.87 -1.48
N THR A 61 -2.71 1.09 -2.57
CA THR A 61 -1.45 0.67 -3.21
C THR A 61 -0.61 1.86 -3.67
N VAL A 62 -1.23 2.88 -4.28
CA VAL A 62 -0.52 4.10 -4.69
C VAL A 62 0.02 4.86 -3.49
N PHE A 63 -0.80 4.99 -2.44
CA PHE A 63 -0.43 5.67 -1.20
C PHE A 63 0.70 4.96 -0.45
N ASP A 64 0.66 3.63 -0.35
CA ASP A 64 1.70 2.84 0.31
C ASP A 64 3.04 2.96 -0.42
N ARG A 65 3.02 2.92 -1.76
CA ARG A 65 4.23 3.18 -2.58
C ARG A 65 4.76 4.59 -2.34
N PHE A 66 3.89 5.60 -2.33
CA PHE A 66 4.28 6.98 -2.08
C PHE A 66 4.90 7.17 -0.69
N SER A 67 4.21 6.68 0.35
CA SER A 67 4.69 6.71 1.74
C SER A 67 5.98 5.92 1.93
N GLY A 68 6.15 4.80 1.20
CA GLY A 68 7.36 3.98 1.19
C GLY A 68 8.52 4.59 0.40
N GLY A 69 8.29 5.65 -0.37
CA GLY A 69 9.31 6.29 -1.21
C GLY A 69 9.49 5.67 -2.60
N ASP A 70 8.67 4.69 -2.98
CA ASP A 70 8.59 4.18 -4.35
C ASP A 70 7.74 5.13 -5.22
N PHE A 71 8.34 6.28 -5.55
CA PHE A 71 7.66 7.30 -6.35
C PHE A 71 7.45 6.84 -7.80
N ALA A 72 8.37 6.04 -8.35
CA ALA A 72 8.23 5.51 -9.69
C ALA A 72 7.01 4.56 -9.77
N GLY A 73 6.85 3.66 -8.81
CA GLY A 73 5.70 2.78 -8.74
C GLY A 73 4.41 3.49 -8.34
N ALA A 74 4.46 4.56 -7.54
CA ALA A 74 3.28 5.38 -7.26
C ALA A 74 2.77 6.09 -8.53
N TRP A 75 3.68 6.66 -9.35
CA TRP A 75 3.33 7.26 -10.64
C TRP A 75 2.65 6.26 -11.59
N GLU A 76 3.03 4.98 -11.53
CA GLU A 76 2.39 3.96 -12.37
C GLU A 76 0.89 3.75 -12.09
N GLY A 77 0.43 4.08 -10.88
CA GLY A 77 -0.98 4.01 -10.52
C GLY A 77 -1.81 5.20 -10.99
N TYR A 78 -1.21 6.20 -11.63
CA TYR A 78 -1.93 7.38 -12.12
C TYR A 78 -2.71 7.09 -13.41
N THR A 79 -3.76 7.87 -13.62
CA THR A 79 -4.51 7.86 -14.89
C THR A 79 -3.62 8.23 -16.07
N ALA A 80 -3.98 7.81 -17.27
CA ALA A 80 -3.29 8.16 -18.51
C ALA A 80 -3.24 9.68 -18.73
N ALA A 81 -4.32 10.40 -18.37
CA ALA A 81 -4.33 11.86 -18.38
C ALA A 81 -3.31 12.44 -17.37
N GLY A 82 -3.24 11.88 -16.16
CA GLY A 82 -2.25 12.26 -15.16
C GLY A 82 -0.81 12.03 -15.62
N LYS A 83 -0.54 10.86 -16.21
CA LYS A 83 0.78 10.50 -16.77
C LYS A 83 1.19 11.38 -17.96
N LYS A 84 0.24 11.92 -18.72
CA LYS A 84 0.50 12.91 -19.78
C LYS A 84 0.82 14.30 -19.20
N ALA A 85 0.22 14.64 -18.07
CA ALA A 85 0.39 15.95 -17.44
C ALA A 85 1.66 16.05 -16.57
N ILE A 86 2.16 14.92 -16.03
CA ILE A 86 3.37 14.86 -15.22
C ILE A 86 4.31 13.81 -15.79
N SER A 87 5.49 14.22 -16.25
CA SER A 87 6.53 13.27 -16.65
C SER A 87 6.95 12.40 -15.45
N LYS A 88 7.23 11.12 -15.70
CA LYS A 88 7.67 10.21 -14.64
C LYS A 88 8.94 10.72 -13.95
N ASP A 89 9.89 11.25 -14.72
CA ASP A 89 11.16 11.74 -14.20
C ASP A 89 10.98 12.96 -13.31
N ASP A 90 10.14 13.94 -13.71
CA ASP A 90 9.86 15.09 -12.87
C ASP A 90 9.13 14.70 -11.59
N TYR A 91 8.17 13.78 -11.69
CA TYR A 91 7.46 13.24 -10.54
C TYR A 91 8.43 12.61 -9.55
N VAL A 92 9.29 11.71 -10.02
CA VAL A 92 10.26 11.02 -9.17
C VAL A 92 11.26 12.00 -8.58
N LYS A 93 11.79 12.94 -9.38
CA LYS A 93 12.78 13.94 -8.92
C LYS A 93 12.20 14.83 -7.83
N LEU A 94 11.02 15.42 -8.04
CA LEU A 94 10.37 16.30 -7.06
C LEU A 94 10.06 15.56 -5.76
N ASN A 95 9.42 14.39 -5.84
CA ASN A 95 9.01 13.67 -4.63
C ASN A 95 10.20 13.07 -3.89
N THR A 96 11.26 12.67 -4.59
CA THR A 96 12.51 12.23 -3.94
C THR A 96 13.13 13.33 -3.09
N ALA A 97 13.11 14.57 -3.61
CA ALA A 97 13.66 15.72 -2.91
C ALA A 97 12.76 16.25 -1.79
N CYS A 98 11.44 16.25 -1.99
CA CYS A 98 10.54 17.04 -1.15
C CYS A 98 9.46 16.24 -0.39
N SER A 99 9.22 14.98 -0.74
CA SER A 99 8.18 14.19 -0.05
C SER A 99 8.64 13.70 1.33
N ARG A 100 7.69 13.64 2.27
CA ARG A 100 7.89 13.08 3.61
C ARG A 100 7.57 11.58 3.60
N LYS A 101 8.63 10.79 3.45
CA LYS A 101 8.58 9.31 3.49
C LYS A 101 8.32 8.80 4.90
N GLY A 102 7.85 7.57 5.03
CA GLY A 102 7.59 6.89 6.30
C GLY A 102 6.32 7.34 7.02
N LEU A 103 5.59 8.32 6.48
CA LEU A 103 4.30 8.76 7.01
C LEU A 103 3.18 8.05 6.25
N ALA A 104 2.48 7.14 6.93
CA ALA A 104 1.35 6.41 6.36
C ALA A 104 0.24 7.36 5.91
N ILE A 105 -0.28 7.11 4.71
CA ILE A 105 -1.50 7.73 4.18
C ILE A 105 -2.59 6.66 4.28
N GLN A 106 -3.60 6.92 5.09
CA GLN A 106 -4.65 5.94 5.42
C GLN A 106 -5.98 6.34 4.81
N LEU A 107 -6.63 5.43 4.08
CA LEU A 107 -8.01 5.61 3.66
C LEU A 107 -8.96 5.65 4.87
N THR A 108 -9.84 6.64 4.90
CA THR A 108 -10.83 6.82 5.98
C THR A 108 -12.26 6.58 5.50
N SER A 109 -12.54 6.89 4.24
CA SER A 109 -13.84 6.62 3.62
C SER A 109 -13.72 6.60 2.11
N ALA A 110 -14.72 6.03 1.44
CA ALA A 110 -14.82 6.08 -0.01
C ALA A 110 -16.28 5.98 -0.43
N ARG A 111 -16.60 6.50 -1.62
CA ARG A 111 -17.91 6.32 -2.27
C ARG A 111 -17.73 6.16 -3.77
N MET A 112 -18.67 5.47 -4.41
CA MET A 112 -18.78 5.49 -5.87
C MET A 112 -19.32 6.86 -6.34
N ASP A 113 -18.87 7.29 -7.51
CA ASP A 113 -19.28 8.53 -8.18
C ASP A 113 -19.61 8.24 -9.66
N GLY A 114 -20.47 7.24 -9.86
CA GLY A 114 -20.73 6.62 -11.17
C GLY A 114 -20.10 5.24 -11.29
N ALA A 115 -20.24 4.61 -12.47
CA ALA A 115 -19.78 3.24 -12.70
C ALA A 115 -18.26 3.12 -12.77
N ASP A 116 -17.59 4.15 -13.31
CA ASP A 116 -16.15 4.15 -13.61
C ASP A 116 -15.38 5.19 -12.78
N ARG A 117 -15.98 5.70 -11.71
CA ARG A 117 -15.38 6.71 -10.84
C ARG A 117 -15.71 6.43 -9.38
N ALA A 118 -14.75 6.69 -8.51
CA ALA A 118 -14.94 6.67 -7.07
C ALA A 118 -14.18 7.84 -6.44
N ILE A 119 -14.68 8.32 -5.31
CA ILE A 119 -13.99 9.32 -4.49
C ILE A 119 -13.53 8.64 -3.21
N VAL A 120 -12.24 8.71 -2.94
CA VAL A 120 -11.63 8.21 -1.70
C VAL A 120 -11.18 9.38 -0.84
N ILE A 121 -11.29 9.26 0.47
CA ILE A 121 -10.75 10.22 1.42
C ILE A 121 -9.60 9.53 2.14
N ALA A 122 -8.43 10.14 2.10
CA ALA A 122 -7.24 9.66 2.78
C ALA A 122 -6.73 10.69 3.77
N LYS A 123 -6.08 10.21 4.83
CA LYS A 123 -5.52 11.03 5.89
C LYS A 123 -4.03 10.75 6.03
N GLN A 124 -3.25 11.81 6.14
CA GLN A 124 -1.85 11.76 6.53
C GLN A 124 -1.69 12.66 7.76
N LEU A 125 -1.26 12.09 8.89
CA LEU A 125 -1.26 12.77 10.18
C LEU A 125 -2.65 13.34 10.52
N VAL A 126 -2.82 14.66 10.63
CA VAL A 126 -4.12 15.32 10.92
C VAL A 126 -4.85 15.82 9.67
N ALA A 127 -4.19 15.83 8.51
CA ALA A 127 -4.74 16.36 7.27
C ALA A 127 -5.50 15.28 6.51
N ALA A 128 -6.77 15.54 6.18
CA ALA A 128 -7.57 14.70 5.30
C ALA A 128 -7.70 15.35 3.93
N GLN A 129 -7.66 14.55 2.87
CA GLN A 129 -7.75 14.97 1.48
C GLN A 129 -8.63 13.99 0.69
N SER A 130 -9.40 14.51 -0.26
CA SER A 130 -10.18 13.68 -1.19
C SER A 130 -9.40 13.47 -2.49
N TYR A 131 -9.45 12.24 -3.01
CA TYR A 131 -8.86 11.88 -4.30
C TYR A 131 -9.91 11.19 -5.18
N THR A 132 -9.74 11.37 -6.49
CA THR A 132 -10.59 10.70 -7.48
C THR A 132 -9.87 9.45 -7.99
N MET A 133 -10.59 8.33 -7.98
CA MET A 133 -10.24 7.10 -8.68
C MET A 133 -11.06 7.02 -9.96
N VAL A 134 -10.41 6.65 -11.07
CA VAL A 134 -11.02 6.46 -12.38
C VAL A 134 -10.72 5.05 -12.85
N TYR A 135 -11.73 4.34 -13.34
CA TYR A 135 -11.54 3.03 -13.94
C TYR A 135 -11.20 3.19 -15.42
N GLU A 136 -9.98 2.80 -15.80
CA GLU A 136 -9.50 2.87 -17.19
C GLU A 136 -8.47 1.77 -17.45
N GLY A 137 -8.45 1.24 -18.67
CA GLY A 137 -7.54 0.15 -19.04
C GLY A 137 -7.65 -1.05 -18.10
N ASP A 138 -8.90 -1.43 -17.77
CA ASP A 138 -9.25 -2.58 -16.92
C ASP A 138 -8.72 -2.51 -15.47
N ALA A 139 -8.38 -1.31 -14.98
CA ALA A 139 -7.91 -1.09 -13.61
C ALA A 139 -8.37 0.26 -13.04
N TRP A 140 -8.43 0.34 -11.71
CA TRP A 140 -8.61 1.62 -11.01
C TRP A 140 -7.30 2.41 -10.96
N LYS A 141 -7.36 3.67 -11.36
CA LYS A 141 -6.24 4.61 -11.42
C LYS A 141 -6.54 5.86 -10.61
N LEU A 142 -5.52 6.43 -9.97
CA LEU A 142 -5.63 7.67 -9.23
C LEU A 142 -5.53 8.86 -10.19
N GLU A 143 -6.51 9.76 -10.16
CA GLU A 143 -6.40 11.07 -10.81
C GLU A 143 -5.55 11.99 -9.93
N PRO A 144 -4.43 12.53 -10.42
CA PRO A 144 -3.62 13.47 -9.64
C PRO A 144 -4.40 14.73 -9.29
N ALA A 145 -4.24 15.23 -8.07
CA ALA A 145 -4.88 16.47 -7.63
C ALA A 145 -4.44 17.65 -8.52
N LYS A 146 -5.40 18.50 -8.90
CA LYS A 146 -5.19 19.61 -9.83
C LYS A 146 -4.15 20.61 -9.33
N GLU A 147 -4.12 20.84 -8.02
CA GLU A 147 -3.17 21.72 -7.34
C GLU A 147 -1.74 21.20 -7.50
N GLY A 148 -1.56 19.87 -7.44
CA GLY A 148 -0.27 19.23 -7.70
C GLY A 148 0.17 19.40 -9.16
N LEU A 149 -0.76 19.29 -10.11
CA LEU A 149 -0.47 19.43 -11.55
C LEU A 149 0.11 20.81 -11.91
N ALA A 150 -0.39 21.89 -11.29
CA ALA A 150 0.13 23.24 -11.53
C ALA A 150 1.60 23.39 -11.12
N LEU A 151 2.03 22.67 -10.08
CA LEU A 151 3.42 22.68 -9.63
C LEU A 151 4.32 21.87 -10.57
N TYR A 152 3.88 20.69 -11.00
CA TYR A 152 4.62 19.87 -11.96
C TYR A 152 4.77 20.54 -13.33
N ALA A 153 3.80 21.36 -13.75
CA ALA A 153 3.89 22.12 -15.00
C ALA A 153 5.10 23.08 -15.06
N GLN A 154 5.71 23.41 -13.93
CA GLN A 154 6.92 24.24 -13.85
C GLN A 154 8.22 23.45 -14.12
N GLY A 155 8.16 22.11 -14.13
CA GLY A 155 9.30 21.21 -14.10
C GLY A 155 9.84 21.00 -12.68
N ALA A 156 10.47 19.84 -12.43
CA ALA A 156 10.84 19.45 -11.08
C ALA A 156 11.80 20.41 -10.38
N ASP A 157 12.81 20.97 -11.07
CA ASP A 157 13.80 21.85 -10.43
C ASP A 157 13.18 23.15 -9.92
N LYS A 158 12.29 23.76 -10.72
CA LYS A 158 11.56 24.97 -10.31
C LYS A 158 10.59 24.66 -9.17
N ALA A 159 9.90 23.52 -9.26
CA ALA A 159 9.01 23.06 -8.20
C ALA A 159 9.76 22.83 -6.87
N ILE A 160 10.92 22.16 -6.89
CA ILE A 160 11.76 21.94 -5.71
C ILE A 160 12.19 23.29 -5.11
N ALA A 161 12.70 24.20 -5.94
CA ALA A 161 13.12 25.53 -5.49
C ALA A 161 11.97 26.32 -4.85
N ALA A 162 10.78 26.28 -5.47
CA ALA A 162 9.58 26.92 -4.94
C ALA A 162 9.16 26.31 -3.59
N GLN A 163 9.14 24.98 -3.48
CA GLN A 163 8.77 24.30 -2.24
C GLN A 163 9.78 24.54 -1.11
N LYS A 164 11.08 24.62 -1.41
CA LYS A 164 12.13 24.99 -0.46
C LYS A 164 11.95 26.41 0.05
N LYS A 165 11.71 27.36 -0.87
CA LYS A 165 11.40 28.76 -0.52
C LYS A 165 10.15 28.88 0.35
N ALA A 166 9.13 28.04 0.11
CA ALA A 166 7.91 28.00 0.89
C ALA A 166 8.02 27.22 2.22
N GLY A 167 9.17 26.60 2.52
CA GLY A 167 9.37 25.78 3.73
C GLY A 167 8.63 24.43 3.71
N THR A 168 8.07 24.04 2.55
CA THR A 168 7.34 22.77 2.36
C THR A 168 8.25 21.62 1.93
N CYS A 169 9.48 21.93 1.51
CA CYS A 169 10.56 21.00 1.21
C CYS A 169 11.78 21.35 2.04
N ALA A 170 12.51 20.35 2.54
CA ALA A 170 13.68 20.58 3.37
C ALA A 170 14.77 21.33 2.59
N ASN A 171 15.37 22.33 3.24
CA ASN A 171 16.64 22.88 2.77
C ASN A 171 17.73 21.86 3.11
N ALA A 172 18.50 21.48 2.10
CA ALA A 172 19.65 20.59 2.28
C ALA A 172 20.74 21.30 3.10
#